data_AF-A0A534UMI2-F1
#
_entry.id   AF-A0A534UMI2-F1
#
_cell.length_a   1.000
_cell.length_b   1.000
_cell.length_c   1.000
_cell.angle_alpha   90.00
_cell.angle_beta   90.00
_cell.angle_gamma   90.00
#
_symmetry.space_group_name_H-M   'P 1'
#
loop_
_entity.id
_entity.type
_entity.pdbx_description
1 polymer ?
#
loop_
_entity_poly.entity_id
_entity_poly.type
_entity_poly.pdbx_seq_one_letter_code
_entity_poly.pdbx_strand_id
1 'polypeptide(L)'
;GTVWPWLMGPFVEAWVRVRGRTPDAIAEARCRFLEPLLGHLDDAGIGHLPEIADGDPPHTPRGCPFQAWSVGEALRLDRTVLAGH
;
A
#
# COMPACT_ATOMS: atom_id res chain seq x y z
N GLY A 1 -8.59 -13.87 5.77
CA GLY A 1 -7.38 -14.60 5.30
C GLY A 1 -6.14 -13.74 5.51
N THR A 2 -4.92 -14.26 5.36
CA THR A 2 -3.68 -13.48 5.61
C THR A 2 -3.45 -12.42 4.54
N VAL A 3 -3.25 -11.17 4.95
CA VAL A 3 -2.88 -10.05 4.07
C VAL A 3 -1.37 -9.89 4.06
N TRP A 4 -0.80 -9.69 2.88
CA TRP A 4 0.62 -9.39 2.69
C TRP A 4 0.75 -7.97 2.12
N PRO A 5 1.16 -6.96 2.91
CA PRO A 5 1.13 -5.57 2.48
C PRO A 5 1.95 -5.28 1.21
N TRP A 6 3.05 -6.00 0.97
CA TRP A 6 3.86 -5.83 -0.24
C TRP A 6 3.07 -6.08 -1.54
N LEU A 7 2.03 -6.93 -1.53
CA LEU A 7 1.19 -7.19 -2.70
C LEU A 7 0.40 -5.96 -3.17
N MET A 8 0.29 -4.93 -2.32
CA MET A 8 -0.36 -3.68 -2.70
C MET A 8 0.33 -3.02 -3.90
N GLY A 9 1.66 -3.07 -3.97
CA GLY A 9 2.43 -2.48 -5.06
C GLY A 9 2.06 -3.01 -6.45
N PRO A 10 2.24 -4.31 -6.74
CA PRO A 10 1.85 -4.88 -8.04
C PRO A 10 0.34 -4.77 -8.30
N PHE A 11 -0.51 -4.88 -7.27
CA PHE A 11 -1.96 -4.72 -7.42
C PHE A 11 -2.34 -3.31 -7.91
N VAL A 12 -1.89 -2.26 -7.21
CA VAL A 12 -2.23 -0.87 -7.54
C VAL A 12 -1.66 -0.48 -8.91
N GLU A 13 -0.45 -0.91 -9.22
CA GLU A 13 0.15 -0.67 -10.53
C GLU A 13 -0.66 -1.30 -11.68
N ALA A 14 -1.09 -2.55 -11.52
CA ALA A 14 -1.99 -3.18 -12.49
C ALA A 14 -3.34 -2.46 -12.57
N TRP A 15 -3.90 -2.07 -11.43
CA TRP A 15 -5.19 -1.36 -11.33
C TRP A 15 -5.18 -0.04 -12.09
N VAL A 16 -4.09 0.73 -12.02
CA VAL A 16 -3.93 2.00 -12.75
C VAL A 16 -3.68 1.75 -14.24
N ARG A 17 -2.86 0.75 -14.59
CA ARG A 17 -2.54 0.40 -15.98
C ARG A 17 -3.78 0.02 -16.78
N VAL A 18 -4.66 -0.81 -16.23
CA VAL A 18 -5.90 -1.23 -16.92
C VAL A 18 -6.91 -0.08 -17.09
N ARG A 19 -6.71 1.04 -16.37
CA ARG A 19 -7.52 2.26 -16.46
C ARG A 19 -6.86 3.37 -17.29
N GLY A 20 -5.81 3.03 -18.03
CA GLY A 20 -5.14 3.96 -18.94
C GLY A 20 -4.20 4.96 -18.26
N ARG A 21 -3.96 4.83 -16.94
CA ARG A 21 -3.03 5.67 -16.19
C ARG A 21 -3.34 7.18 -16.31
N THR A 22 -4.63 7.52 -16.36
CA THR A 22 -5.09 8.91 -16.38
C THR A 22 -4.83 9.59 -15.03
N PRO A 23 -4.77 10.93 -14.98
CA PRO A 23 -4.68 11.66 -13.71
C PRO A 23 -5.78 11.27 -12.72
N ASP A 24 -7.01 11.09 -13.20
CA ASP A 24 -8.14 10.65 -12.38
C ASP A 24 -7.94 9.24 -11.81
N ALA A 25 -7.44 8.29 -12.63
CA ALA A 25 -7.14 6.94 -12.16
C ALA A 25 -6.00 6.94 -11.14
N ILE A 26 -4.98 7.78 -11.33
CA ILE A 26 -3.89 7.94 -10.35
C ILE A 26 -4.44 8.52 -9.03
N ALA A 27 -5.29 9.56 -9.10
CA ALA A 27 -5.90 10.18 -7.93
C ALA A 27 -6.80 9.19 -7.17
N GLU A 28 -7.65 8.43 -7.88
CA GLU A 28 -8.49 7.39 -7.26
C GLU A 28 -7.63 6.32 -6.59
N ALA A 29 -6.56 5.86 -7.25
CA ALA A 29 -5.66 4.85 -6.67
C ALA A 29 -4.95 5.34 -5.41
N ARG A 30 -4.54 6.61 -5.35
CA ARG A 30 -3.94 7.21 -4.16
C ARG A 30 -4.92 7.21 -2.98
N CYS A 31 -6.11 7.77 -3.20
CA CYS A 31 -7.16 7.88 -2.18
C CYS A 31 -7.64 6.51 -1.68
N ARG A 32 -7.83 5.55 -2.60
CA ARG A 32 -8.46 4.27 -2.28
C ARG A 32 -7.50 3.23 -1.68
N PHE A 33 -6.22 3.29 -2.02
CA PHE A 33 -5.26 2.23 -1.67
C PHE A 33 -4.05 2.72 -0.88
N LEU A 34 -3.43 3.82 -1.33
CA LEU A 34 -2.19 4.29 -0.72
C LEU A 34 -2.46 5.03 0.60
N GLU A 35 -3.38 5.98 0.63
CA GLU A 35 -3.68 6.77 1.84
C GLU A 35 -4.11 5.91 3.04
N PRO A 36 -5.00 4.91 2.91
CA PRO A 36 -5.35 4.03 4.02
C PRO A 36 -4.16 3.19 4.50
N LEU A 37 -3.31 2.72 3.58
CA LEU A 37 -2.10 1.96 3.91
C LEU A 37 -1.09 2.81 4.69
N LEU A 38 -0.92 4.07 4.28
CA LEU A 38 -0.07 5.03 4.98
C LEU A 38 -0.66 5.41 6.35
N GLY A 39 -1.98 5.53 6.48
CA GLY A 39 -2.62 5.76 7.78
C GLY A 39 -2.29 4.65 8.80
N HIS A 40 -2.19 3.39 8.37
CA HIS A 40 -1.76 2.29 9.24
C HIS A 40 -0.29 2.37 9.67
N LEU A 41 0.57 3.12 8.95
CA LEU A 41 1.95 3.37 9.38
C LEU A 41 2.02 4.22 10.65
N ASP A 42 1.09 5.17 10.78
CA ASP A 42 0.99 6.07 11.93
C ASP A 42 0.42 5.34 13.15
N ASP A 43 -0.57 4.47 12.94
CA ASP A 43 -1.16 3.64 14.00
C ASP A 43 -0.20 2.54 14.52
N ALA A 44 0.71 2.04 13.67
CA ALA A 44 1.77 1.09 14.06
C ALA A 44 2.98 1.76 14.75
N GLY A 45 2.99 3.09 14.84
CA GLY A 45 3.81 3.87 15.78
C GLY A 45 5.26 4.19 15.38
N ILE A 46 5.79 3.65 14.28
CA ILE A 46 7.19 3.93 13.85
C ILE A 46 7.34 4.00 12.31
N GLY A 47 6.29 4.28 11.54
CA GLY A 47 6.45 4.48 10.10
C GLY A 47 6.86 3.22 9.32
N HIS A 48 6.42 2.05 9.79
CA HIS A 48 6.75 0.77 9.17
C HIS A 48 5.52 -0.10 8.90
N LEU A 49 5.64 -0.98 7.89
CA LEU A 49 4.61 -1.96 7.55
C LEU A 49 5.02 -3.35 8.01
N PRO A 50 4.07 -4.14 8.54
CA PRO A 50 4.32 -5.52 8.91
C PRO A 50 4.51 -6.41 7.67
N GLU A 51 5.02 -7.59 7.92
CA GLU A 51 5.11 -8.66 6.93
C GLU A 51 3.73 -9.17 6.51
N ILE A 52 2.86 -9.38 7.50
CA ILE A 52 1.51 -9.88 7.32
C ILE A 52 0.53 -9.19 8.27
N ALA A 53 -0.76 -9.21 7.92
CA ALA A 53 -1.84 -8.74 8.77
C ALA A 53 -3.08 -9.65 8.67
N ASP A 54 -3.96 -9.58 9.68
CA ASP A 54 -5.25 -10.24 9.62
C ASP A 54 -6.13 -9.59 8.51
N GLY A 55 -6.81 -10.39 7.70
CA GLY A 55 -7.61 -9.87 6.58
C GLY A 55 -8.95 -9.27 6.97
N ASP A 56 -9.41 -9.52 8.19
CA ASP A 56 -10.62 -8.92 8.74
C ASP A 56 -10.24 -7.78 9.71
N PRO A 57 -11.08 -6.73 9.83
CA PRO A 57 -10.87 -5.69 10.83
C PRO A 57 -10.69 -6.30 12.24
N PRO A 58 -9.74 -5.79 13.06
CA PRO A 58 -9.00 -4.54 12.91
C PRO A 58 -7.67 -4.65 12.14
N HIS A 59 -7.47 -5.68 11.31
CA HIS A 59 -6.24 -5.89 10.53
C HIS A 59 -4.97 -6.00 11.37
N THR A 60 -5.03 -6.76 12.47
CA THR A 60 -3.92 -6.91 13.42
C THR A 60 -2.60 -7.27 12.70
N PRO A 61 -1.51 -6.51 12.92
CA PRO A 61 -0.18 -6.85 12.42
C PRO A 61 0.31 -8.20 12.97
N ARG A 62 0.96 -9.00 12.12
CA ARG A 62 1.57 -10.30 12.44
C ARG A 62 2.94 -10.41 11.79
N GLY A 63 3.69 -11.45 12.13
CA GLY A 63 5.00 -11.71 11.53
C GLY A 63 6.05 -10.65 11.88
N CYS A 64 7.00 -10.40 10.98
CA CYS A 64 7.99 -9.35 11.18
C CYS A 64 7.32 -7.97 11.21
N PRO A 65 7.49 -7.16 12.26
CA PRO A 65 6.86 -5.82 12.36
C PRO A 65 7.49 -4.79 11.39
N PHE A 66 8.71 -5.05 10.92
CA PHE A 66 9.52 -4.12 10.13
C PHE A 66 9.97 -4.77 8.82
N GLN A 67 9.06 -4.91 7.86
CA GLN A 67 9.37 -5.60 6.60
C GLN A 67 9.75 -4.62 5.48
N ALA A 68 11.02 -4.67 5.06
CA ALA A 68 11.61 -3.89 3.97
C ALA A 68 10.85 -3.95 2.62
N TRP A 69 10.32 -5.10 2.21
CA TRP A 69 9.54 -5.26 0.97
C TRP A 69 8.22 -4.49 1.00
N SER A 70 7.61 -4.34 2.17
CA SER A 70 6.29 -3.76 2.34
C SER A 70 6.43 -2.25 2.27
N VAL A 71 7.42 -1.72 2.99
CA VAL A 71 7.83 -0.31 2.91
C VAL A 71 8.34 0.03 1.50
N GLY A 72 9.13 -0.86 0.89
CA GLY A 72 9.66 -0.69 -0.47
C GLY A 72 8.56 -0.53 -1.52
N GLU A 73 7.53 -1.37 -1.48
CA GLU A 73 6.40 -1.26 -2.40
C GLU A 73 5.54 -0.02 -2.13
N ALA A 74 5.36 0.38 -0.87
CA ALA A 74 4.66 1.64 -0.55
C ALA A 74 5.41 2.86 -1.12
N LEU A 75 6.74 2.92 -0.97
CA LEU A 75 7.57 3.99 -1.54
C LEU A 75 7.54 3.98 -3.07
N ARG A 76 7.55 2.81 -3.70
CA ARG A 76 7.47 2.67 -5.16
C ARG A 76 6.13 3.18 -5.70
N LEU A 77 5.03 2.90 -4.99
CA LEU A 77 3.73 3.46 -5.34
C LEU A 77 3.73 4.98 -5.25
N ASP A 78 4.19 5.53 -4.13
CA ASP A 78 4.20 6.98 -3.89
C ASP A 78 5.09 7.73 -4.89
N ARG A 79 6.32 7.24 -5.12
CA ARG A 79 7.35 7.99 -5.86
C ARG A 79 7.42 7.68 -7.36
N THR A 80 6.82 6.58 -7.81
CA THR A 80 6.96 6.14 -9.22
C THR A 80 5.62 5.90 -9.88
N VAL A 81 4.76 5.06 -9.30
CA VAL A 81 3.51 4.64 -9.96
C VAL A 81 2.45 5.75 -9.92
N LEU A 82 2.34 6.42 -8.78
CA LEU A 82 1.32 7.43 -8.48
C LEU A 82 1.90 8.84 -8.34
N ALA A 83 3.17 9.04 -8.70
CA ALA A 83 3.75 10.37 -8.81
C ALA A 83 3.01 11.15 -9.91
N GLY A 84 2.43 12.29 -9.55
CA GLY A 84 1.69 13.14 -10.49
C GLY A 84 2.58 13.72 -11.58
N HIS A 85 2.03 13.81 -12.79
CA HIS A 85 2.48 14.73 -13.85
C HIS A 85 1.49 15.90 -13.92
#